data_AF-A0A355U6D8-F1
#
_entry.id   AF-A0A355U6D8-F1
#
_cell.length_a   1.000
_cell.length_b   1.000
_cell.length_c   1.000
_cell.angle_alpha   90.00
_cell.angle_beta   90.00
_cell.angle_gamma   90.00
#
_symmetry.space_group_name_H-M   'P 1'
#
loop_
_entity.id
_entity.type
_entity.pdbx_description
1 polymer ?
#
loop_
_entity_poly.entity_id
_entity_poly.type
_entity_poly.pdbx_seq_one_letter_code
_entity_poly.pdbx_strand_id
1 'polypeptide(L)'
;KDGKEIDAMIDPLLIWDTKIDPTLLYGKIYKGGYEGLLDEAKTVEFEEKVSALKGGKGKVVAVYGYGCLIPRFRKLYDVKCFFDITPKTSILRIRGGEYSNIGKERPDQINRVIRRCYYCDFEVAVCNRRELLHNSAIDFFFLADDPKSIVMMPFEAFSDICAQLVKYPFRAKPCYLEGVWGGSYMKRLRHLPDNMRNAAWVFDFIPMEVSVLVKAGDETLDINFCTFVCKEGVNLMSRDCVEKFHGYFPIRFNYDDSYHSTGNMSIQCHSGSAYNREHYGEFGRQDESYYVCVTGHDAKTFIGFRDDADIPQFFKDIEAADTEHKPCDYMKYVNYEESKPGLQVMLPAGTIHSSGRNQVILEIGSLTIGSYTYKMYDYLRLDFDGKQRPIHTRLGEENVAQQRTASVIRDPQSPEYIVQKPRVAASGEGWQELILGENDQLYFSLRRLDFETQCPQDTHGERFHVLALVDGDHVRVRSVAHPERSFDMDYLDIVCVPADMGEYVIENLGKEPVMVHKTMLRDGYQDVVL
;
A
#
# COMPACT_ATOMS: atom_id res chain seq x y z
N LYS A 1 -16.00 21.65 16.91
CA LYS A 1 -15.70 21.44 18.34
C LYS A 1 -14.36 22.09 18.65
N ASP A 2 -14.06 22.39 19.91
CA ASP A 2 -12.72 22.82 20.31
C ASP A 2 -11.73 21.65 20.32
N GLY A 3 -10.43 21.94 20.52
CA GLY A 3 -9.39 20.91 20.48
C GLY A 3 -9.53 19.84 21.56
N LYS A 4 -10.00 20.21 22.77
CA LYS A 4 -10.17 19.26 23.88
C LYS A 4 -11.33 18.32 23.63
N GLU A 5 -12.42 18.84 23.08
CA GLU A 5 -13.57 18.04 22.67
C GLU A 5 -13.19 17.05 21.57
N ILE A 6 -12.40 17.48 20.58
CA ILE A 6 -11.92 16.58 19.52
C ILE A 6 -10.98 15.52 20.10
N ASP A 7 -10.03 15.90 20.97
CA ASP A 7 -9.15 14.92 21.64
C ASP A 7 -9.96 13.90 22.45
N ALA A 8 -10.98 14.32 23.19
CA ALA A 8 -11.86 13.43 23.94
C ALA A 8 -12.64 12.44 23.04
N MET A 9 -12.83 12.77 21.76
CA MET A 9 -13.44 11.86 20.78
C MET A 9 -12.43 10.88 20.15
N ILE A 10 -11.18 11.32 19.94
CA ILE A 10 -10.18 10.55 19.20
C ILE A 10 -9.28 9.74 20.12
N ASP A 11 -8.87 10.27 21.28
CA ASP A 11 -7.97 9.58 22.21
C ASP A 11 -8.47 8.21 22.66
N PRO A 12 -9.79 7.99 22.92
CA PRO A 12 -10.31 6.66 23.25
C PRO A 12 -10.22 5.64 22.13
N LEU A 13 -10.01 6.09 20.88
CA LEU A 13 -9.82 5.22 19.72
C LEU A 13 -8.37 4.75 19.60
N LEU A 14 -7.43 5.34 20.33
CA LEU A 14 -6.01 5.02 20.24
C LEU A 14 -5.60 4.06 21.37
N ILE A 15 -4.68 3.13 21.09
CA ILE A 15 -4.16 2.17 22.08
C ILE A 15 -3.03 2.79 22.91
N TRP A 16 -3.30 3.21 24.14
CA TRP A 16 -2.28 3.86 24.99
C TRP A 16 -1.47 2.90 25.86
N ASP A 17 -1.84 1.62 25.91
CA ASP A 17 -1.12 0.61 26.68
C ASP A 17 0.15 0.15 25.95
N THR A 18 1.30 0.63 26.41
CA THR A 18 2.61 0.27 25.85
C THR A 18 3.02 -1.18 26.09
N LYS A 19 2.28 -1.93 26.92
CA LYS A 19 2.48 -3.39 27.03
C LYS A 19 1.84 -4.15 25.87
N ILE A 20 0.82 -3.58 25.24
CA ILE A 20 0.14 -4.14 24.08
C ILE A 20 0.79 -3.62 22.79
N ASP A 21 1.03 -2.32 22.75
CA ASP A 21 1.62 -1.63 21.60
C ASP A 21 2.76 -0.72 22.07
N PRO A 22 3.99 -1.26 22.20
CA PRO A 22 5.12 -0.50 22.73
C PRO A 22 5.49 0.72 21.89
N THR A 23 5.07 0.75 20.62
CA THR A 23 5.27 1.85 19.69
C THR A 23 4.18 2.90 19.70
N LEU A 24 3.02 2.61 20.31
CA LEU A 24 1.82 3.42 20.19
C LEU A 24 1.46 3.68 18.71
N LEU A 25 1.53 2.64 17.89
CA LEU A 25 1.27 2.66 16.45
C LEU A 25 -0.21 2.45 16.11
N TYR A 26 -0.96 1.68 16.91
CA TYR A 26 -2.28 1.17 16.53
C TYR A 26 -3.45 1.95 17.12
N GLY A 27 -4.63 1.80 16.55
CA GLY A 27 -5.83 2.52 16.95
C GLY A 27 -7.04 2.10 16.13
N LYS A 28 -8.16 2.78 16.33
CA LYS A 28 -9.44 2.49 15.71
C LYS A 28 -9.86 3.65 14.81
N ILE A 29 -10.30 3.31 13.60
CA ILE A 29 -10.69 4.29 12.58
C ILE A 29 -11.89 5.10 13.08
N TYR A 30 -11.75 6.42 13.03
CA TYR A 30 -12.81 7.39 13.28
C TYR A 30 -13.73 7.51 12.05
N LYS A 31 -15.01 7.17 12.22
CA LYS A 31 -15.98 7.11 11.12
C LYS A 31 -16.93 8.32 11.03
N GLY A 32 -16.73 9.35 11.85
CA GLY A 32 -17.65 10.49 11.94
C GLY A 32 -17.50 11.52 10.80
N GLY A 33 -16.50 11.38 9.93
CA GLY A 33 -16.22 12.37 8.88
C GLY A 33 -15.86 13.75 9.45
N TYR A 34 -15.80 14.76 8.59
CA TYR A 34 -15.63 16.14 9.06
C TYR A 34 -16.83 16.62 9.87
N GLU A 35 -18.07 16.24 9.51
CA GLU A 35 -19.29 16.65 10.22
C GLU A 35 -19.27 16.26 11.70
N GLY A 36 -18.81 15.05 12.02
CA GLY A 36 -18.67 14.59 13.39
C GLY A 36 -17.69 15.43 14.23
N LEU A 37 -16.73 16.11 13.61
CA LEU A 37 -15.75 16.97 14.29
C LEU A 37 -16.25 18.43 14.45
N LEU A 38 -17.32 18.81 13.75
CA LEU A 38 -17.90 20.15 13.82
C LEU A 38 -18.73 20.34 15.10
N ASP A 39 -18.78 21.59 15.57
CA ASP A 39 -19.69 22.00 16.65
C ASP A 39 -20.96 22.54 16.00
N GLU A 40 -22.12 22.01 16.37
CA GLU A 40 -23.37 22.32 15.65
C GLU A 40 -23.76 23.80 15.78
N ALA A 41 -23.64 24.39 16.96
CA ALA A 41 -24.01 25.79 17.18
C ALA A 41 -23.10 26.75 16.40
N LYS A 42 -21.78 26.52 16.45
CA LYS A 42 -20.79 27.28 15.66
C LYS A 42 -20.96 27.05 14.16
N THR A 43 -21.45 25.88 13.77
CA THR A 43 -21.70 25.56 12.36
C THR A 43 -22.86 26.38 11.83
N VAL A 44 -23.99 26.44 12.55
CA VAL A 44 -25.13 27.29 12.18
C VAL A 44 -24.71 28.78 12.11
N GLU A 45 -23.96 29.26 13.11
CA GLU A 45 -23.44 30.64 13.09
C GLU A 45 -22.55 30.91 11.87
N PHE A 46 -21.70 29.95 11.50
CA PHE A 46 -20.86 30.04 10.31
C PHE A 46 -21.69 30.12 9.02
N GLU A 47 -22.72 29.29 8.88
CA GLU A 47 -23.63 29.29 7.71
C GLU A 47 -24.33 30.64 7.54
N GLU A 48 -24.86 31.21 8.63
CA GLU A 48 -25.49 32.53 8.66
C GLU A 48 -24.51 33.64 8.28
N LYS A 49 -23.31 33.62 8.88
CA LYS A 49 -22.27 34.61 8.65
C LYS A 49 -21.79 34.62 7.19
N VAL A 50 -21.52 33.45 6.61
CA VAL A 50 -21.08 33.36 5.21
C VAL A 50 -22.20 33.79 4.26
N SER A 51 -23.44 33.39 4.53
CA SER A 51 -24.60 33.78 3.73
C SER A 51 -24.80 35.30 3.71
N ALA A 52 -24.65 35.98 4.86
CA ALA A 52 -24.76 37.42 4.96
C ALA A 52 -23.69 38.18 4.15
N LEU A 53 -22.51 37.57 3.96
CA LEU A 53 -21.40 38.17 3.20
C LEU A 53 -21.65 38.18 1.67
N LYS A 54 -22.51 37.30 1.14
CA LYS A 54 -22.82 37.23 -0.31
C LYS A 54 -23.42 38.53 -0.89
N GLY A 55 -24.01 39.40 -0.06
CA GLY A 55 -24.65 40.63 -0.51
C GLY A 55 -23.71 41.81 -0.81
N GLY A 56 -22.40 41.69 -0.55
CA GLY A 56 -21.43 42.79 -0.69
C GLY A 56 -20.87 42.94 -2.10
N LYS A 57 -21.25 43.99 -2.85
CA LYS A 57 -20.65 44.29 -4.16
C LYS A 57 -19.14 44.55 -4.04
N GLY A 58 -18.35 43.86 -4.87
CA GLY A 58 -16.91 44.12 -5.03
C GLY A 58 -15.99 43.54 -3.95
N LYS A 59 -16.47 42.62 -3.10
CA LYS A 59 -15.65 41.93 -2.08
C LYS A 59 -15.45 40.46 -2.46
N VAL A 60 -14.23 39.96 -2.31
CA VAL A 60 -13.93 38.52 -2.36
C VAL A 60 -13.77 38.02 -0.94
N VAL A 61 -14.50 36.97 -0.59
CA VAL A 61 -14.40 36.30 0.72
C VAL A 61 -13.81 34.92 0.49
N ALA A 62 -12.63 34.66 1.07
CA ALA A 62 -12.01 33.36 1.04
C ALA A 62 -12.39 32.57 2.31
N VAL A 63 -12.98 31.40 2.12
CA VAL A 63 -13.29 30.44 3.18
C VAL A 63 -12.36 29.24 3.00
N TYR A 64 -11.56 28.94 4.02
CA TYR A 64 -10.57 27.86 3.97
C TYR A 64 -10.53 27.13 5.30
N GLY A 65 -10.08 25.88 5.25
CA GLY A 65 -9.95 25.01 6.43
C GLY A 65 -10.46 23.60 6.17
N TYR A 66 -10.25 22.73 7.14
CA TYR A 66 -10.72 21.35 7.07
C TYR A 66 -12.24 21.26 6.97
N GLY A 67 -12.72 20.42 6.07
CA GLY A 67 -14.16 20.22 5.88
C GLY A 67 -14.91 21.40 5.28
N CYS A 68 -14.26 22.45 4.78
CA CYS A 68 -14.99 23.59 4.20
C CYS A 68 -15.83 23.18 2.97
N LEU A 69 -15.45 22.12 2.23
CA LEU A 69 -16.19 21.64 1.06
C LEU A 69 -17.08 20.41 1.31
N ILE A 70 -17.42 20.08 2.57
CA ILE A 70 -18.42 19.04 2.83
C ILE A 70 -19.77 19.41 2.20
N PRO A 71 -20.66 18.42 1.90
CA PRO A 71 -21.94 18.67 1.26
C PRO A 71 -22.76 19.80 1.87
N ARG A 72 -22.78 19.90 3.21
CA ARG A 72 -23.50 20.93 3.97
C ARG A 72 -23.18 22.36 3.52
N PHE A 73 -21.91 22.68 3.28
CA PHE A 73 -21.47 24.05 3.05
C PHE A 73 -21.42 24.48 1.59
N ARG A 74 -21.47 23.56 0.62
CA ARG A 74 -21.19 23.88 -0.79
C ARG A 74 -22.05 24.99 -1.38
N LYS A 75 -23.32 25.07 -0.98
CA LYS A 75 -24.27 26.10 -1.46
C LYS A 75 -23.89 27.51 -0.98
N LEU A 76 -23.06 27.61 0.05
CA LEU A 76 -22.56 28.88 0.57
C LEU A 76 -21.48 29.50 -0.32
N TYR A 77 -20.93 28.76 -1.29
CA TYR A 77 -19.79 29.23 -2.08
C TYR A 77 -20.14 29.35 -3.56
N ASP A 78 -19.61 30.39 -4.18
CA ASP A 78 -19.75 30.62 -5.62
C ASP A 78 -18.65 29.88 -6.40
N VAL A 79 -17.48 29.69 -5.78
CA VAL A 79 -16.32 28.96 -6.33
C VAL A 79 -15.76 28.01 -5.26
N LYS A 80 -15.49 26.77 -5.65
CA LYS A 80 -15.05 25.65 -4.80
C LYS A 80 -13.69 25.16 -5.30
N CYS A 81 -12.66 25.33 -4.47
CA CYS A 81 -11.28 25.00 -4.80
C CYS A 81 -10.78 23.83 -3.94
N PHE A 82 -10.22 22.79 -4.56
CA PHE A 82 -9.62 21.67 -3.84
C PHE A 82 -8.10 21.66 -4.02
N PHE A 83 -7.38 21.65 -2.90
CA PHE A 83 -5.91 21.63 -2.85
C PHE A 83 -5.46 20.22 -2.48
N ASP A 84 -4.91 19.51 -3.46
CA ASP A 84 -4.43 18.16 -3.27
C ASP A 84 -2.91 18.13 -3.05
N ILE A 85 -2.48 17.21 -2.20
CA ILE A 85 -1.08 17.01 -1.83
C ILE A 85 -0.80 15.51 -1.95
N THR A 86 0.37 15.14 -2.44
CA THR A 86 0.80 13.75 -2.53
C THR A 86 1.13 13.18 -1.15
N PRO A 87 1.00 11.86 -0.95
CA PRO A 87 1.30 11.23 0.34
C PRO A 87 2.74 11.50 0.81
N LYS A 88 3.71 11.42 -0.11
CA LYS A 88 5.12 11.76 0.16
C LYS A 88 5.26 13.16 0.77
N THR A 89 4.69 14.17 0.11
CA THR A 89 4.76 15.56 0.59
C THR A 89 4.09 15.71 1.95
N SER A 90 2.95 15.03 2.17
CA SER A 90 2.25 15.03 3.45
C SER A 90 3.14 14.51 4.59
N ILE A 91 3.79 13.36 4.40
CA ILE A 91 4.71 12.78 5.41
C ILE A 91 5.94 13.67 5.65
N LEU A 92 6.51 14.27 4.59
CA LEU A 92 7.65 15.18 4.72
C LEU A 92 7.28 16.43 5.53
N ARG A 93 6.11 17.03 5.29
CA ARG A 93 5.62 18.18 6.06
C ARG A 93 5.38 17.82 7.54
N ILE A 94 4.83 16.64 7.82
CA ILE A 94 4.67 16.15 9.21
C ILE A 94 6.04 16.01 9.89
N ARG A 95 7.02 15.39 9.23
CA ARG A 95 8.38 15.23 9.76
C ARG A 95 9.11 16.56 9.93
N GLY A 96 8.80 17.55 9.08
CA GLY A 96 9.29 18.92 9.20
C GLY A 96 8.61 19.75 10.29
N GLY A 97 7.57 19.22 10.95
CA GLY A 97 6.80 19.96 11.96
C GLY A 97 5.84 21.00 11.39
N GLU A 98 5.51 20.90 10.09
CA GLU A 98 4.66 21.86 9.36
C GLU A 98 3.16 21.50 9.43
N TYR A 99 2.81 20.37 10.06
CA TYR A 99 1.43 19.91 10.19
C TYR A 99 1.10 19.59 11.65
N SER A 100 -0.09 20.00 12.08
CA SER A 100 -0.68 19.63 13.37
C SER A 100 -2.02 18.93 13.13
N ASN A 101 -2.31 17.89 13.91
CA ASN A 101 -3.58 17.17 13.78
C ASN A 101 -4.79 18.10 13.99
N ILE A 102 -5.93 17.76 13.40
CA ILE A 102 -7.17 18.53 13.45
C ILE A 102 -7.52 18.88 14.91
N GLY A 103 -7.68 20.17 15.21
CA GLY A 103 -8.00 20.66 16.56
C GLY A 103 -6.78 20.91 17.45
N LYS A 104 -5.54 20.64 17.01
CA LYS A 104 -4.30 21.00 17.71
C LYS A 104 -3.74 22.31 17.18
N GLU A 105 -3.21 23.14 18.08
CA GLU A 105 -2.51 24.39 17.73
C GLU A 105 -1.03 24.19 17.38
N ARG A 106 -0.44 23.06 17.81
CA ARG A 106 0.98 22.72 17.61
C ARG A 106 1.16 21.23 17.36
N PRO A 107 2.20 20.81 16.64
CA PRO A 107 2.47 19.40 16.41
C PRO A 107 2.87 18.70 17.72
N ASP A 108 2.51 17.42 17.85
CA ASP A 108 3.04 16.51 18.88
C ASP A 108 4.31 15.81 18.34
N GLN A 109 4.81 14.79 19.04
CA GLN A 109 5.84 13.89 18.56
C GLN A 109 5.44 13.30 17.20
N ILE A 110 6.38 13.28 16.24
CA ILE A 110 6.15 12.88 14.85
C ILE A 110 5.35 11.58 14.73
N ASN A 111 5.76 10.52 15.45
CA ASN A 111 5.07 9.22 15.38
C ASN A 111 3.62 9.28 15.90
N ARG A 112 3.33 10.13 16.89
CA ARG A 112 1.97 10.34 17.41
C ARG A 112 1.10 11.12 16.43
N VAL A 113 1.69 12.11 15.74
CA VAL A 113 1.01 12.87 14.69
C VAL A 113 0.62 11.93 13.55
N ILE A 114 1.56 11.14 13.05
CA ILE A 114 1.35 10.15 11.98
C ILE A 114 0.30 9.12 12.40
N ARG A 115 0.42 8.56 13.60
CA ARG A 115 -0.55 7.60 14.16
C ARG A 115 -1.97 8.15 14.13
N ARG A 116 -2.17 9.37 14.62
CA ARG A 116 -3.49 10.00 14.61
C ARG A 116 -3.97 10.31 13.19
N CYS A 117 -3.08 10.64 12.26
CA CYS A 117 -3.44 10.80 10.86
C CYS A 117 -4.06 9.52 10.28
N TYR A 118 -3.44 8.36 10.47
CA TYR A 118 -3.97 7.09 9.94
C TYR A 118 -5.37 6.74 10.46
N TYR A 119 -5.68 7.06 11.73
CA TYR A 119 -6.97 6.69 12.33
C TYR A 119 -8.03 7.79 12.31
N CYS A 120 -7.67 9.04 12.01
CA CYS A 120 -8.61 10.14 11.98
C CYS A 120 -8.36 11.05 10.79
N ASP A 121 -7.28 11.82 10.79
CA ASP A 121 -7.15 12.99 9.92
C ASP A 121 -7.07 12.64 8.43
N PHE A 122 -6.32 11.60 8.07
CA PHE A 122 -6.27 11.10 6.69
C PHE A 122 -7.58 10.41 6.31
N GLU A 123 -8.20 9.66 7.21
CA GLU A 123 -9.48 8.99 6.94
C GLU A 123 -10.59 10.01 6.59
N VAL A 124 -10.75 11.06 7.40
CA VAL A 124 -11.74 12.10 7.11
C VAL A 124 -11.41 12.87 5.84
N ALA A 125 -10.13 13.11 5.55
CA ALA A 125 -9.70 13.78 4.34
C ALA A 125 -9.95 12.93 3.08
N VAL A 126 -9.62 11.63 3.11
CA VAL A 126 -9.81 10.68 2.00
C VAL A 126 -11.30 10.47 1.73
N CYS A 127 -12.12 10.30 2.77
CA CYS A 127 -13.57 10.19 2.61
C CYS A 127 -14.18 11.42 1.93
N ASN A 128 -13.79 12.62 2.36
CA ASN A 128 -14.27 13.87 1.76
C ASN A 128 -13.73 14.07 0.34
N ARG A 129 -12.46 13.72 0.08
CA ARG A 129 -11.87 13.74 -1.28
C ARG A 129 -12.69 12.88 -2.23
N ARG A 130 -12.94 11.62 -1.86
CA ARG A 130 -13.72 10.69 -2.69
C ARG A 130 -15.10 11.25 -3.00
N GLU A 131 -15.78 11.77 -1.99
CA GLU A 131 -17.13 12.32 -2.16
C GLU A 131 -17.14 13.60 -3.02
N LEU A 132 -16.13 14.46 -2.92
CA LEU A 132 -15.97 15.63 -3.80
C LEU A 132 -15.79 15.23 -5.26
N LEU A 133 -14.92 14.24 -5.52
CA LEU A 133 -14.58 13.79 -6.88
C LEU A 133 -15.77 13.08 -7.54
N HIS A 134 -16.46 12.20 -6.83
CA HIS A 134 -17.60 11.46 -7.36
C HIS A 134 -18.79 12.36 -7.72
N ASN A 135 -18.97 13.46 -7.00
CA ASN A 135 -20.08 14.39 -7.21
C ASN A 135 -19.70 15.59 -8.10
N SER A 136 -18.49 15.60 -8.68
CA SER A 136 -17.96 16.72 -9.46
C SER A 136 -18.18 18.08 -8.78
N ALA A 137 -17.94 18.14 -7.46
CA ALA A 137 -18.30 19.27 -6.62
C ALA A 137 -17.20 20.35 -6.56
N ILE A 138 -16.15 20.23 -7.36
CA ILE A 138 -14.98 21.08 -7.40
C ILE A 138 -15.04 21.93 -8.68
N ASP A 139 -14.78 23.23 -8.57
CA ASP A 139 -14.67 24.12 -9.74
C ASP A 139 -13.19 24.19 -10.21
N PHE A 140 -12.25 24.31 -9.27
CA PHE A 140 -10.81 24.34 -9.54
C PHE A 140 -10.02 23.35 -8.70
N PHE A 141 -9.16 22.59 -9.37
CA PHE A 141 -8.26 21.62 -8.76
C PHE A 141 -6.84 22.19 -8.70
N PHE A 142 -6.18 22.04 -7.56
CA PHE A 142 -4.84 22.54 -7.32
C PHE A 142 -3.90 21.41 -6.93
N LEU A 143 -2.78 21.29 -7.64
CA LEU A 143 -1.65 20.47 -7.23
C LEU A 143 -0.74 21.32 -6.34
N ALA A 144 -0.74 21.05 -5.04
CA ALA A 144 -0.24 21.96 -4.00
C ALA A 144 0.97 21.43 -3.22
N ASP A 145 1.73 20.52 -3.84
CA ASP A 145 2.92 19.91 -3.25
C ASP A 145 4.02 20.94 -2.92
N ASP A 146 4.30 21.86 -3.85
CA ASP A 146 5.19 23.00 -3.62
C ASP A 146 4.38 24.30 -3.51
N PRO A 147 4.31 24.93 -2.32
CA PRO A 147 3.65 26.21 -2.14
C PRO A 147 4.19 27.34 -3.03
N LYS A 148 5.41 27.22 -3.56
CA LYS A 148 6.01 28.20 -4.48
C LYS A 148 5.66 27.95 -5.94
N SER A 149 5.14 26.78 -6.28
CA SER A 149 4.85 26.34 -7.65
C SER A 149 3.55 25.56 -7.70
N ILE A 150 2.47 26.16 -7.20
CA ILE A 150 1.13 25.55 -7.20
C ILE A 150 0.57 25.59 -8.64
N VAL A 151 0.11 24.45 -9.13
CA VAL A 151 -0.57 24.34 -10.44
C VAL A 151 -2.07 24.37 -10.21
N MET A 152 -2.77 25.30 -10.86
CA MET A 152 -4.22 25.44 -10.84
C MET A 152 -4.81 25.01 -12.19
N MET A 153 -5.90 24.24 -12.18
CA MET A 153 -6.64 23.91 -13.39
C MET A 153 -8.15 23.83 -13.13
N PRO A 154 -9.01 24.10 -14.13
CA PRO A 154 -10.42 23.76 -14.05
C PRO A 154 -10.60 22.26 -13.75
N PHE A 155 -11.60 21.91 -12.95
CA PHE A 155 -11.84 20.51 -12.59
C PHE A 155 -12.16 19.62 -13.80
N GLU A 156 -12.77 20.17 -14.84
CA GLU A 156 -13.02 19.47 -16.11
C GLU A 156 -11.71 19.06 -16.78
N ALA A 157 -10.73 19.96 -16.85
CA ALA A 157 -9.41 19.64 -17.40
C ALA A 157 -8.69 18.55 -16.59
N PHE A 158 -8.75 18.61 -15.26
CA PHE A 158 -8.23 17.54 -14.39
C PHE A 158 -8.91 16.19 -14.67
N SER A 159 -10.24 16.22 -14.83
CA SER A 159 -11.04 15.03 -15.13
C SER A 159 -10.67 14.41 -16.48
N ASP A 160 -10.48 15.23 -17.51
CA ASP A 160 -10.06 14.79 -18.84
C ASP A 160 -8.66 14.17 -18.81
N ILE A 161 -7.72 14.76 -18.07
CA ILE A 161 -6.37 14.21 -17.89
C ILE A 161 -6.44 12.80 -17.27
N CYS A 162 -7.23 12.63 -16.20
CA CYS A 162 -7.42 11.31 -15.58
C CYS A 162 -8.07 10.32 -16.55
N ALA A 163 -9.11 10.74 -17.27
CA ALA A 163 -9.82 9.91 -18.24
C ALA A 163 -8.94 9.50 -19.45
N GLN A 164 -7.90 10.27 -19.79
CA GLN A 164 -6.91 9.83 -20.76
C GLN A 164 -5.85 8.92 -20.13
N LEU A 165 -5.36 9.25 -18.94
CA LEU A 165 -4.34 8.44 -18.24
C LEU A 165 -4.79 7.00 -18.04
N VAL A 166 -6.06 6.78 -17.64
CA VAL A 166 -6.61 5.44 -17.37
C VAL A 166 -6.71 4.54 -18.61
N LYS A 167 -6.44 5.05 -19.81
CA LYS A 167 -6.43 4.25 -21.06
C LYS A 167 -5.05 3.66 -21.38
N TYR A 168 -4.02 4.05 -20.65
CA TYR A 168 -2.64 3.62 -20.88
C TYR A 168 -2.22 2.65 -19.76
N PRO A 169 -1.32 1.70 -20.04
CA PRO A 169 -0.52 1.12 -18.98
C PRO A 169 0.27 2.25 -18.31
N PHE A 170 0.36 2.23 -16.99
CA PHE A 170 1.04 3.29 -16.26
C PHE A 170 1.79 2.75 -15.05
N ARG A 171 2.76 3.54 -14.60
CA ARG A 171 3.54 3.27 -13.39
C ARG A 171 3.33 4.39 -12.38
N ALA A 172 3.33 4.03 -11.10
CA ALA A 172 3.35 5.02 -10.02
C ALA A 172 4.78 5.49 -9.72
N LYS A 173 4.92 6.72 -9.25
CA LYS A 173 6.16 7.31 -8.79
C LYS A 173 6.57 6.65 -7.46
N PRO A 174 7.68 5.90 -7.41
CA PRO A 174 8.06 5.13 -6.24
C PRO A 174 8.52 6.01 -5.07
N CYS A 175 8.31 5.51 -3.85
CA CYS A 175 8.88 6.03 -2.62
C CYS A 175 9.95 5.08 -2.08
N TYR A 176 11.12 5.60 -1.70
CA TYR A 176 12.26 4.81 -1.21
C TYR A 176 12.50 5.08 0.27
N LEU A 177 12.62 4.04 1.08
CA LEU A 177 12.85 4.15 2.51
C LEU A 177 14.10 3.37 2.95
N GLU A 178 14.89 4.01 3.79
CA GLU A 178 15.99 3.36 4.49
C GLU A 178 15.45 2.44 5.59
N GLY A 179 16.14 1.34 5.85
CA GLY A 179 15.79 0.41 6.91
C GLY A 179 17.03 -0.28 7.49
N VAL A 180 16.95 -0.67 8.76
CA VAL A 180 18.11 -1.25 9.48
C VAL A 180 18.59 -2.59 8.94
N TRP A 181 17.73 -3.30 8.22
CA TRP A 181 18.03 -4.56 7.54
C TRP A 181 18.25 -4.37 6.03
N GLY A 182 18.21 -3.13 5.54
CA GLY A 182 18.20 -2.83 4.12
C GLY A 182 19.50 -3.17 3.40
N GLY A 183 19.33 -3.76 2.23
CA GLY A 183 20.37 -3.99 1.23
C GLY A 183 20.57 -2.79 0.31
N SER A 184 21.45 -2.97 -0.67
CA SER A 184 21.91 -1.89 -1.56
C SER A 184 21.70 -2.20 -3.04
N TYR A 185 20.96 -3.26 -3.35
CA TYR A 185 20.68 -3.68 -4.72
C TYR A 185 19.83 -2.64 -5.45
N MET A 186 18.66 -2.29 -4.90
CA MET A 186 17.75 -1.30 -5.48
C MET A 186 18.38 0.08 -5.53
N LYS A 187 19.15 0.44 -4.49
CA LYS A 187 19.92 1.70 -4.46
C LYS A 187 20.86 1.81 -5.67
N ARG A 188 21.61 0.75 -5.98
CA ARG A 188 22.53 0.71 -7.13
C ARG A 188 21.79 0.66 -8.46
N LEU A 189 20.82 -0.25 -8.58
CA LEU A 189 20.06 -0.47 -9.80
C LEU A 189 19.38 0.81 -10.28
N ARG A 190 18.76 1.56 -9.36
CA ARG A 190 18.00 2.77 -9.68
C ARG A 190 18.78 4.07 -9.50
N HIS A 191 20.10 3.99 -9.34
CA HIS A 191 20.99 5.14 -9.18
C HIS A 191 20.52 6.13 -8.09
N LEU A 192 20.07 5.60 -6.95
CA LEU A 192 19.57 6.44 -5.86
C LEU A 192 20.72 7.24 -5.22
N PRO A 193 20.43 8.40 -4.60
CA PRO A 193 21.44 9.30 -4.06
C PRO A 193 22.48 8.62 -3.15
N ASP A 194 23.75 9.00 -3.30
CA ASP A 194 24.85 8.40 -2.54
C ASP A 194 24.70 8.53 -1.03
N ASN A 195 24.09 9.63 -0.56
CA ASN A 195 23.83 9.90 0.85
C ASN A 195 22.72 9.04 1.47
N MET A 196 21.92 8.32 0.67
CA MET A 196 20.95 7.34 1.18
C MET A 196 21.70 6.09 1.64
N ARG A 197 21.52 5.64 2.88
CA ARG A 197 22.27 4.51 3.46
C ARG A 197 22.02 3.21 2.69
N ASN A 198 20.76 2.90 2.44
CA ASN A 198 20.26 1.72 1.75
C ASN A 198 18.83 1.97 1.24
N ALA A 199 18.25 1.04 0.51
CA ALA A 199 16.86 1.13 0.06
C ALA A 199 16.10 -0.13 0.50
N ALA A 200 15.90 -0.27 1.81
CA ALA A 200 15.25 -1.44 2.41
C ALA A 200 13.86 -1.70 1.83
N TRP A 201 13.06 -0.63 1.72
CA TRP A 201 11.75 -0.67 1.12
C TRP A 201 11.68 0.23 -0.10
N VAL A 202 11.10 -0.30 -1.16
CA VAL A 202 10.74 0.45 -2.35
C VAL A 202 9.24 0.32 -2.56
N PHE A 203 8.50 1.35 -2.17
CA PHE A 203 7.06 1.42 -2.38
C PHE A 203 6.80 1.87 -3.82
N ASP A 204 6.83 0.92 -4.76
CA ASP A 204 6.55 1.18 -6.18
C ASP A 204 5.06 1.38 -6.43
N PHE A 205 4.20 0.62 -5.74
CA PHE A 205 2.76 0.66 -5.97
C PHE A 205 1.99 0.37 -4.67
N ILE A 206 2.26 1.15 -3.61
CA ILE A 206 1.40 1.17 -2.42
C ILE A 206 0.40 2.31 -2.59
N PRO A 207 -0.89 2.03 -2.88
CA PRO A 207 -1.85 3.05 -3.34
C PRO A 207 -1.96 4.30 -2.47
N MET A 208 -1.77 4.16 -1.16
CA MET A 208 -1.88 5.25 -0.19
C MET A 208 -0.59 6.06 -0.01
N GLU A 209 0.52 5.62 -0.60
CA GLU A 209 1.86 6.20 -0.39
C GLU A 209 2.47 6.79 -1.67
N VAL A 210 1.87 6.51 -2.84
CA VAL A 210 2.42 6.87 -4.15
C VAL A 210 1.57 7.89 -4.90
N SER A 211 2.14 8.41 -5.98
CA SER A 211 1.49 9.31 -6.93
C SER A 211 1.78 8.86 -8.37
N VAL A 212 1.19 9.51 -9.37
CA VAL A 212 1.44 9.24 -10.79
C VAL A 212 1.88 10.53 -11.46
N LEU A 213 2.98 10.44 -12.23
CA LEU A 213 3.45 11.55 -13.05
C LEU A 213 2.78 11.50 -14.42
N VAL A 214 2.16 12.61 -14.82
CA VAL A 214 1.45 12.72 -16.09
C VAL A 214 2.02 13.89 -16.88
N LYS A 215 2.46 13.63 -18.11
CA LYS A 215 2.86 14.68 -19.03
C LYS A 215 1.63 15.24 -19.74
N ALA A 216 1.29 16.50 -19.48
CA ALA A 216 0.17 17.22 -20.07
C ALA A 216 0.70 18.42 -20.85
N GLY A 217 0.94 18.24 -22.15
CA GLY A 217 1.65 19.23 -22.97
C GLY A 217 3.11 19.34 -22.52
N ASP A 218 3.52 20.56 -22.14
CA ASP A 218 4.86 20.85 -21.62
C ASP A 218 4.98 20.69 -20.10
N GLU A 219 3.85 20.50 -19.41
CA GLU A 219 3.80 20.36 -17.96
C GLU A 219 3.90 18.89 -17.54
N THR A 220 4.55 18.63 -16.40
CA THR A 220 4.52 17.33 -15.72
C THR A 220 3.76 17.47 -14.41
N LEU A 221 2.62 16.81 -14.33
CA LEU A 221 1.71 16.87 -13.20
C LEU A 221 1.98 15.69 -12.26
N ASP A 222 2.10 15.95 -10.96
CA ASP A 222 2.23 14.93 -9.92
C ASP A 222 0.89 14.72 -9.22
N ILE A 223 0.14 13.69 -9.63
CA ILE A 223 -1.23 13.44 -9.20
C ILE A 223 -1.23 12.37 -8.11
N ASN A 224 -1.83 12.66 -6.95
CA ASN A 224 -2.00 11.66 -5.88
C ASN A 224 -2.75 10.43 -6.44
N PHE A 225 -2.19 9.23 -6.25
CA PHE A 225 -2.76 8.01 -6.82
C PHE A 225 -4.17 7.73 -6.28
N CYS A 226 -4.42 7.99 -5.00
CA CYS A 226 -5.75 7.87 -4.41
C CYS A 226 -6.78 8.79 -5.09
N THR A 227 -6.39 10.01 -5.47
CA THR A 227 -7.24 10.94 -6.24
C THR A 227 -7.55 10.38 -7.62
N PHE A 228 -6.55 9.85 -8.32
CA PHE A 228 -6.73 9.22 -9.63
C PHE A 228 -7.68 8.02 -9.56
N VAL A 229 -7.49 7.11 -8.59
CA VAL A 229 -8.37 5.95 -8.37
C VAL A 229 -9.79 6.39 -8.01
N CYS A 230 -9.97 7.41 -7.16
CA CYS A 230 -11.30 7.95 -6.87
C CYS A 230 -11.98 8.53 -8.12
N LYS A 231 -11.22 9.08 -9.07
CA LYS A 231 -11.77 9.69 -10.28
C LYS A 231 -12.10 8.67 -11.37
N GLU A 232 -11.27 7.64 -11.53
CA GLU A 232 -11.32 6.70 -12.67
C GLU A 232 -11.42 5.22 -12.27
N GLY A 233 -11.73 4.92 -11.00
CA GLY A 233 -11.68 3.56 -10.45
C GLY A 233 -12.47 2.51 -11.24
N VAL A 234 -13.59 2.89 -11.86
CA VAL A 234 -14.40 1.97 -12.68
C VAL A 234 -13.68 1.56 -13.96
N ASN A 235 -13.07 2.51 -14.67
CA ASN A 235 -12.29 2.21 -15.89
C ASN A 235 -10.97 1.51 -15.53
N LEU A 236 -10.39 1.87 -14.38
CA LEU A 236 -9.15 1.28 -13.90
C LEU A 236 -9.34 -0.17 -13.47
N MET A 237 -10.39 -0.49 -12.70
CA MET A 237 -10.49 -1.76 -11.96
C MET A 237 -11.76 -2.57 -12.24
N SER A 238 -12.71 -2.04 -13.01
CA SER A 238 -14.11 -2.47 -13.14
C SER A 238 -15.04 -2.04 -12.00
N ARG A 239 -16.34 -2.03 -12.29
CA ARG A 239 -17.41 -1.67 -11.34
C ARG A 239 -17.44 -2.61 -10.14
N ASP A 240 -17.38 -3.91 -10.38
CA ASP A 240 -17.46 -4.94 -9.35
C ASP A 240 -16.28 -4.83 -8.37
N CYS A 241 -15.08 -4.50 -8.87
CA CYS A 241 -13.93 -4.24 -8.02
C CYS A 241 -14.13 -2.97 -7.18
N VAL A 242 -14.57 -1.87 -7.78
CA VAL A 242 -14.86 -0.63 -7.06
C VAL A 242 -15.89 -0.85 -5.95
N GLU A 243 -16.96 -1.60 -6.22
CA GLU A 243 -17.99 -1.91 -5.24
C GLU A 243 -17.46 -2.81 -4.11
N LYS A 244 -16.75 -3.90 -4.45
CA LYS A 244 -16.17 -4.83 -3.46
C LYS A 244 -15.18 -4.16 -2.52
N PHE A 245 -14.34 -3.25 -3.03
CA PHE A 245 -13.25 -2.63 -2.27
C PHE A 245 -13.54 -1.18 -1.87
N HIS A 246 -14.80 -0.74 -1.97
CA HIS A 246 -15.24 0.61 -1.62
C HIS A 246 -14.42 1.73 -2.30
N GLY A 247 -14.00 1.51 -3.55
CA GLY A 247 -13.20 2.44 -4.34
C GLY A 247 -11.72 2.49 -3.97
N TYR A 248 -11.23 1.64 -3.08
CA TYR A 248 -9.79 1.46 -2.86
C TYR A 248 -9.18 0.56 -3.94
N PHE A 249 -7.94 0.88 -4.34
CA PHE A 249 -7.16 -0.05 -5.15
C PHE A 249 -6.72 -1.23 -4.30
N PRO A 250 -7.04 -2.49 -4.67
CA PRO A 250 -7.06 -3.57 -3.69
C PRO A 250 -5.72 -4.26 -3.48
N ILE A 251 -4.68 -3.98 -4.26
CA ILE A 251 -3.41 -4.70 -4.17
C ILE A 251 -2.27 -3.71 -4.08
N ARG A 252 -1.33 -3.96 -3.16
CA ARG A 252 -0.12 -3.16 -2.99
C ARG A 252 1.12 -3.93 -3.45
N PHE A 253 2.12 -3.21 -3.94
CA PHE A 253 3.38 -3.78 -4.38
C PHE A 253 4.57 -2.98 -3.86
N ASN A 254 5.55 -3.68 -3.30
CA ASN A 254 6.83 -3.12 -2.91
C ASN A 254 7.96 -4.10 -3.16
N TYR A 255 9.18 -3.58 -3.24
CA TYR A 255 10.38 -4.39 -3.13
C TYR A 255 10.97 -4.29 -1.73
N ASP A 256 11.26 -5.45 -1.16
CA ASP A 256 12.04 -5.58 0.07
C ASP A 256 13.46 -6.01 -0.31
N ASP A 257 14.40 -5.09 -0.18
CA ASP A 257 15.81 -5.32 -0.49
C ASP A 257 16.57 -5.63 0.80
N SER A 258 16.95 -6.89 0.98
CA SER A 258 17.87 -7.38 1.99
C SER A 258 19.20 -7.85 1.37
N TYR A 259 19.45 -7.53 0.12
CA TYR A 259 20.59 -8.05 -0.63
C TYR A 259 21.91 -7.46 -0.12
N HIS A 260 22.83 -8.35 0.28
CA HIS A 260 24.07 -8.00 0.99
C HIS A 260 23.82 -7.20 2.29
N SER A 261 22.67 -7.41 2.95
CA SER A 261 22.40 -6.80 4.24
C SER A 261 23.04 -7.57 5.39
N THR A 262 23.03 -6.97 6.58
CA THR A 262 23.58 -7.56 7.80
C THR A 262 22.61 -8.51 8.53
N GLY A 263 21.37 -8.66 8.06
CA GLY A 263 20.40 -9.54 8.69
C GLY A 263 19.02 -9.55 8.05
N ASN A 264 18.17 -10.44 8.55
CA ASN A 264 16.82 -10.66 8.04
C ASN A 264 15.87 -9.51 8.43
N MET A 265 14.74 -9.40 7.76
CA MET A 265 13.58 -8.71 8.31
C MET A 265 13.09 -9.43 9.59
N SER A 266 12.35 -8.72 10.45
CA SER A 266 11.77 -9.31 11.66
C SER A 266 10.94 -10.55 11.36
N ILE A 267 10.98 -11.55 12.24
CA ILE A 267 9.97 -12.61 12.27
C ILE A 267 8.66 -11.97 12.70
N GLN A 268 7.63 -12.12 11.89
CA GLN A 268 6.39 -11.37 12.06
C GLN A 268 5.16 -12.17 11.59
N CYS A 269 3.99 -11.68 11.98
CA CYS A 269 2.70 -12.07 11.41
C CYS A 269 1.79 -10.84 11.29
N HIS A 270 0.64 -11.04 10.65
CA HIS A 270 -0.39 -10.01 10.47
C HIS A 270 -1.73 -10.50 11.04
N SER A 271 -2.57 -9.58 11.51
CA SER A 271 -3.93 -9.91 11.95
C SER A 271 -4.89 -10.17 10.80
N GLY A 272 -5.84 -11.08 11.04
CA GLY A 272 -6.93 -11.37 10.11
C GLY A 272 -8.10 -10.38 10.20
N SER A 273 -9.04 -10.52 9.27
CA SER A 273 -10.19 -9.63 9.09
C SER A 273 -11.04 -9.44 10.35
N ALA A 274 -11.32 -10.53 11.08
CA ALA A 274 -12.14 -10.47 12.30
C ALA A 274 -11.47 -9.60 13.37
N TYR A 275 -10.18 -9.83 13.62
CA TYR A 275 -9.39 -9.05 14.58
C TYR A 275 -9.32 -7.58 14.20
N ASN A 276 -9.05 -7.29 12.92
CA ASN A 276 -8.97 -5.93 12.39
C ASN A 276 -10.27 -5.14 12.53
N ARG A 277 -11.42 -5.76 12.22
CA ARG A 277 -12.74 -5.11 12.36
C ARG A 277 -13.06 -4.81 13.82
N GLU A 278 -12.77 -5.75 14.72
CA GLU A 278 -13.05 -5.60 16.15
C GLU A 278 -12.18 -4.50 16.78
N HIS A 279 -10.86 -4.63 16.62
CA HIS A 279 -9.86 -3.81 17.31
C HIS A 279 -9.62 -2.47 16.63
N TYR A 280 -9.61 -2.44 15.29
CA TYR A 280 -9.21 -1.26 14.52
C TYR A 280 -10.35 -0.65 13.71
N GLY A 281 -11.51 -1.31 13.61
CA GLY A 281 -12.62 -0.84 12.78
C GLY A 281 -12.29 -0.81 11.28
N GLU A 282 -11.20 -1.49 10.92
CA GLU A 282 -10.60 -1.58 9.59
C GLU A 282 -11.42 -2.48 8.68
N PHE A 283 -11.52 -2.09 7.40
CA PHE A 283 -12.26 -2.83 6.40
C PHE A 283 -11.47 -4.00 5.82
N GLY A 284 -10.18 -3.78 5.57
CA GLY A 284 -9.29 -4.78 5.01
C GLY A 284 -8.52 -5.60 6.04
N ARG A 285 -7.76 -6.57 5.55
CA ARG A 285 -6.75 -7.33 6.31
C ARG A 285 -5.44 -7.38 5.56
N GLN A 286 -4.35 -7.61 6.29
CA GLN A 286 -3.01 -7.69 5.72
C GLN A 286 -2.65 -9.14 5.43
N ASP A 287 -2.91 -9.55 4.20
CA ASP A 287 -2.33 -10.70 3.54
C ASP A 287 -1.18 -10.23 2.66
N GLU A 288 -0.20 -11.10 2.46
CA GLU A 288 0.96 -10.81 1.62
C GLU A 288 1.32 -12.02 0.75
N SER A 289 2.32 -11.83 -0.10
CA SER A 289 2.98 -12.90 -0.83
C SER A 289 4.37 -12.40 -1.23
N TYR A 290 5.34 -13.30 -1.23
CA TYR A 290 6.71 -12.99 -1.63
C TYR A 290 7.06 -13.72 -2.91
N TYR A 291 7.49 -12.96 -3.90
CA TYR A 291 8.17 -13.47 -5.08
C TYR A 291 9.65 -13.11 -4.98
N VAL A 292 10.51 -14.12 -4.99
CA VAL A 292 11.96 -13.91 -4.94
C VAL A 292 12.46 -13.48 -6.32
N CYS A 293 12.92 -12.24 -6.45
CA CYS A 293 13.49 -11.71 -7.71
C CYS A 293 14.98 -12.03 -7.81
N VAL A 294 15.73 -11.76 -6.73
CA VAL A 294 17.20 -11.87 -6.71
C VAL A 294 17.62 -12.56 -5.43
N THR A 295 18.64 -13.41 -5.49
CA THR A 295 19.22 -14.07 -4.31
C THR A 295 20.74 -14.03 -4.31
N GLY A 296 21.31 -14.00 -3.12
CA GLY A 296 22.71 -14.28 -2.84
C GLY A 296 22.85 -15.61 -2.09
N HIS A 297 24.05 -15.88 -1.59
CA HIS A 297 24.33 -17.12 -0.87
C HIS A 297 23.51 -17.26 0.42
N ASP A 298 23.05 -18.49 0.69
CA ASP A 298 22.24 -18.88 1.85
C ASP A 298 20.94 -18.09 2.07
N ALA A 299 20.42 -17.43 1.04
CA ALA A 299 19.16 -16.69 1.12
C ALA A 299 17.99 -17.62 1.45
N LYS A 300 17.15 -17.23 2.40
CA LYS A 300 16.02 -18.02 2.91
C LYS A 300 14.79 -17.15 3.06
N THR A 301 13.63 -17.70 2.70
CA THR A 301 12.33 -17.10 2.97
C THR A 301 11.66 -17.88 4.08
N PHE A 302 11.56 -17.26 5.27
CA PHE A 302 10.97 -17.90 6.43
C PHE A 302 9.45 -17.89 6.31
N ILE A 303 8.84 -19.06 6.51
CA ILE A 303 7.39 -19.26 6.39
C ILE A 303 6.95 -20.50 7.17
N GLY A 304 5.96 -20.30 8.05
CA GLY A 304 5.37 -21.35 8.88
C GLY A 304 6.29 -21.81 10.01
N PHE A 305 5.72 -22.61 10.91
CA PHE A 305 6.47 -23.30 11.95
C PHE A 305 7.12 -24.57 11.40
N ARG A 306 8.18 -25.06 12.05
CA ARG A 306 8.66 -26.42 11.83
C ARG A 306 7.63 -27.42 12.37
N ASP A 307 7.60 -28.62 11.79
CA ASP A 307 6.69 -29.68 12.27
C ASP A 307 7.02 -30.13 13.70
N ASP A 308 8.27 -29.99 14.12
CA ASP A 308 8.79 -30.35 15.45
C ASP A 308 8.92 -29.15 16.40
N ALA A 309 8.39 -27.97 16.04
CA ALA A 309 8.51 -26.76 16.84
C ALA A 309 7.71 -26.85 18.16
N ASP A 310 8.37 -26.59 19.28
CA ASP A 310 7.70 -26.30 20.56
C ASP A 310 7.24 -24.83 20.56
N ILE A 311 6.02 -24.59 20.07
CA ILE A 311 5.44 -23.24 19.93
C ILE A 311 5.27 -22.56 21.31
N PRO A 312 4.78 -23.24 22.38
CA PRO A 312 4.78 -22.64 23.72
C PRO A 312 6.17 -22.20 24.20
N GLN A 313 7.23 -22.95 23.89
CA GLN A 313 8.60 -22.53 24.21
C GLN A 313 9.06 -21.36 23.34
N PHE A 314 8.68 -21.30 22.06
CA PHE A 314 8.96 -20.15 21.19
C PHE A 314 8.43 -18.85 21.79
N PHE A 315 7.18 -18.83 22.29
CA PHE A 315 6.60 -17.63 22.90
C PHE A 315 7.37 -17.17 24.14
N LYS A 316 7.79 -18.11 25.00
CA LYS A 316 8.65 -17.80 26.16
C LYS A 316 10.00 -17.21 25.74
N ASP A 317 10.60 -17.75 24.69
CA ASP A 317 11.91 -17.31 24.21
C ASP A 317 11.85 -15.90 23.59
N ILE A 318 10.79 -15.57 22.84
CA ILE A 318 10.62 -14.22 22.31
C ILE A 318 10.21 -13.21 23.38
N GLU A 319 9.45 -13.61 24.40
CA GLU A 319 9.16 -12.76 25.57
C GLU A 319 10.44 -12.48 26.37
N ALA A 320 11.31 -13.47 26.55
CA ALA A 320 12.62 -13.27 27.16
C ALA A 320 13.55 -12.41 26.28
N ALA A 321 13.41 -12.47 24.96
CA ALA A 321 14.11 -11.55 24.05
C ALA A 321 13.65 -10.10 24.21
N ASP A 322 12.35 -9.87 24.42
CA ASP A 322 11.78 -8.55 24.67
C ASP A 322 12.19 -7.99 26.04
N THR A 323 11.97 -8.78 27.09
CA THR A 323 12.04 -8.31 28.49
C THR A 323 13.42 -8.45 29.10
N GLU A 324 14.16 -9.50 28.73
CA GLU A 324 15.47 -9.83 29.31
C GLU A 324 16.63 -9.67 28.31
N HIS A 325 16.34 -9.29 27.07
CA HIS A 325 17.33 -9.15 25.97
C HIS A 325 18.13 -10.45 25.73
N LYS A 326 17.50 -11.60 25.95
CA LYS A 326 18.09 -12.91 25.66
C LYS A 326 17.83 -13.29 24.20
N PRO A 327 18.85 -13.62 23.40
CA PRO A 327 18.64 -14.01 22.01
C PRO A 327 17.73 -15.24 21.89
N CYS A 328 16.80 -15.21 20.94
CA CYS A 328 15.98 -16.36 20.56
C CYS A 328 16.63 -17.10 19.38
N ASP A 329 16.79 -18.42 19.53
CA ASP A 329 17.25 -19.32 18.46
C ASP A 329 16.08 -19.71 17.55
N TYR A 330 15.57 -18.71 16.83
CA TYR A 330 14.34 -18.79 16.02
C TYR A 330 14.34 -19.93 14.99
N MET A 331 15.52 -20.40 14.55
CA MET A 331 15.67 -21.50 13.60
C MET A 331 15.16 -22.85 14.14
N LYS A 332 15.05 -22.99 15.47
CA LYS A 332 14.42 -24.17 16.11
C LYS A 332 12.91 -24.22 15.93
N TYR A 333 12.28 -23.08 15.60
CA TYR A 333 10.83 -22.93 15.61
C TYR A 333 10.27 -22.61 14.23
N VAL A 334 10.94 -21.72 13.47
CA VAL A 334 10.43 -21.20 12.21
C VAL A 334 11.01 -21.98 11.04
N ASN A 335 10.13 -22.46 10.16
CA ASN A 335 10.49 -23.13 8.91
C ASN A 335 10.87 -22.10 7.83
N TYR A 336 11.55 -22.56 6.78
CA TYR A 336 11.89 -21.72 5.64
C TYR A 336 11.86 -22.51 4.33
N GLU A 337 11.78 -21.77 3.22
CA GLU A 337 12.16 -22.22 1.89
C GLU A 337 13.54 -21.65 1.54
N GLU A 338 14.36 -22.45 0.87
CA GLU A 338 15.60 -21.92 0.26
C GLU A 338 15.22 -20.98 -0.88
N SER A 339 15.68 -19.74 -0.80
CA SER A 339 15.31 -18.72 -1.76
C SER A 339 16.02 -18.96 -3.09
N LYS A 340 15.24 -18.92 -4.16
CA LYS A 340 15.72 -18.93 -5.55
C LYS A 340 14.86 -17.99 -6.39
N PRO A 341 15.41 -17.31 -7.41
CA PRO A 341 14.61 -16.53 -8.34
C PRO A 341 13.42 -17.34 -8.86
N GLY A 342 12.23 -16.74 -8.83
CA GLY A 342 10.99 -17.41 -9.21
C GLY A 342 10.27 -18.20 -8.11
N LEU A 343 10.84 -18.31 -6.90
CA LEU A 343 10.09 -18.83 -5.75
C LEU A 343 8.97 -17.86 -5.39
N GLN A 344 7.72 -18.36 -5.40
CA GLN A 344 6.55 -17.67 -4.90
C GLN A 344 6.05 -18.37 -3.63
N VAL A 345 5.80 -17.60 -2.57
CA VAL A 345 5.05 -18.05 -1.40
C VAL A 345 3.88 -17.10 -1.14
N MET A 346 2.79 -17.62 -0.59
CA MET A 346 1.63 -16.85 -0.16
C MET A 346 1.64 -16.73 1.36
N LEU A 347 1.23 -15.57 1.87
CA LEU A 347 1.26 -15.22 3.29
C LEU A 347 -0.11 -14.71 3.73
N PRO A 348 -1.17 -15.56 3.76
CA PRO A 348 -2.43 -15.16 4.36
C PRO A 348 -2.21 -14.70 5.81
N ALA A 349 -3.05 -13.77 6.29
CA ALA A 349 -2.98 -13.25 7.64
C ALA A 349 -2.85 -14.37 8.70
N GLY A 350 -2.04 -14.12 9.72
CA GLY A 350 -1.63 -15.08 10.75
C GLY A 350 -0.42 -15.95 10.38
N THR A 351 0.05 -15.95 9.14
CA THR A 351 1.25 -16.72 8.77
C THR A 351 2.47 -16.12 9.43
N ILE A 352 3.23 -16.91 10.19
CA ILE A 352 4.55 -16.50 10.67
C ILE A 352 5.54 -16.51 9.50
N HIS A 353 6.22 -15.39 9.26
CA HIS A 353 7.11 -15.25 8.11
C HIS A 353 8.21 -14.20 8.32
N SER A 354 9.17 -14.18 7.41
CA SER A 354 10.20 -13.14 7.28
C SER A 354 10.96 -13.25 5.96
N SER A 355 11.25 -12.12 5.34
CA SER A 355 12.30 -12.04 4.32
C SER A 355 13.67 -12.14 4.99
N GLY A 356 14.36 -13.26 4.78
CA GLY A 356 15.76 -13.43 5.18
C GLY A 356 16.71 -12.47 4.46
N ARG A 357 17.96 -12.43 4.90
CA ARG A 357 19.04 -11.66 4.25
C ARG A 357 19.36 -12.19 2.84
N ASN A 358 20.10 -11.39 2.07
CA ASN A 358 20.64 -11.73 0.75
C ASN A 358 19.58 -11.99 -0.33
N GLN A 359 18.49 -11.22 -0.33
CA GLN A 359 17.50 -11.33 -1.41
C GLN A 359 16.81 -10.00 -1.71
N VAL A 360 16.23 -9.93 -2.90
CA VAL A 360 15.26 -8.90 -3.27
C VAL A 360 13.93 -9.60 -3.49
N ILE A 361 12.94 -9.24 -2.69
CA ILE A 361 11.59 -9.79 -2.75
C ILE A 361 10.68 -8.75 -3.39
N LEU A 362 9.89 -9.17 -4.38
CA LEU A 362 8.65 -8.48 -4.73
C LEU A 362 7.58 -8.93 -3.75
N GLU A 363 7.19 -8.03 -2.85
CA GLU A 363 6.08 -8.21 -1.92
C GLU A 363 4.79 -7.72 -2.59
N ILE A 364 3.80 -8.59 -2.65
CA ILE A 364 2.44 -8.27 -3.10
C ILE A 364 1.50 -8.42 -1.91
N GLY A 365 0.85 -7.34 -1.51
CA GLY A 365 -0.04 -7.31 -0.34
C GLY A 365 -1.49 -6.99 -0.70
N SER A 366 -2.39 -7.31 0.22
CA SER A 366 -3.80 -6.94 0.16
C SER A 366 -4.08 -5.52 0.68
N LEU A 367 -5.33 -5.09 0.52
CA LEU A 367 -5.87 -3.82 0.95
C LEU A 367 -5.81 -3.73 2.47
N THR A 368 -5.02 -2.78 2.94
CA THR A 368 -4.97 -2.35 4.33
C THR A 368 -4.72 -0.85 4.39
N ILE A 369 -5.48 -0.15 5.24
CA ILE A 369 -5.27 1.28 5.46
C ILE A 369 -4.16 1.48 6.50
N GLY A 370 -4.20 0.72 7.59
CA GLY A 370 -3.08 0.60 8.54
C GLY A 370 -2.12 -0.55 8.24
N SER A 371 -0.85 -0.42 8.58
CA SER A 371 0.11 -1.53 8.52
C SER A 371 0.11 -2.32 9.83
N TYR A 372 -0.62 -3.44 9.88
CA TYR A 372 -0.76 -4.31 11.05
C TYR A 372 0.29 -5.42 11.04
N THR A 373 1.54 -5.03 11.28
CA THR A 373 2.69 -5.95 11.36
C THR A 373 3.10 -6.19 12.80
N TYR A 374 2.88 -7.40 13.32
CA TYR A 374 3.29 -7.78 14.66
C TYR A 374 4.65 -8.44 14.61
N LYS A 375 5.68 -7.67 14.98
CA LYS A 375 7.04 -8.20 15.06
C LYS A 375 7.13 -9.10 16.28
N MET A 376 7.44 -10.36 16.07
CA MET A 376 7.58 -11.34 17.14
C MET A 376 9.05 -11.46 17.58
N TYR A 377 9.98 -11.33 16.64
CA TYR A 377 11.41 -11.31 16.95
C TYR A 377 12.20 -10.50 15.92
N ASP A 378 13.06 -9.59 16.40
CA ASP A 378 13.88 -8.71 15.56
C ASP A 378 15.37 -8.78 15.93
N TYR A 379 15.84 -9.95 16.36
CA TYR A 379 17.28 -10.26 16.54
C TYR A 379 18.03 -9.35 17.52
N LEU A 380 17.32 -8.77 18.50
CA LEU A 380 17.83 -7.74 19.42
C LEU A 380 18.50 -6.56 18.69
N ARG A 381 18.05 -6.28 17.46
CA ARG A 381 18.63 -5.26 16.60
C ARG A 381 18.31 -3.86 17.13
N LEU A 382 19.31 -2.99 17.05
CA LEU A 382 19.16 -1.58 17.33
C LEU A 382 18.67 -0.82 16.08
N ASP A 383 17.88 0.22 16.31
CA ASP A 383 17.53 1.20 15.29
C ASP A 383 18.72 2.11 14.93
N PHE A 384 18.52 3.03 13.98
CA PHE A 384 19.56 3.97 13.58
C PHE A 384 19.96 4.97 14.68
N ASP A 385 19.16 5.10 15.74
CA ASP A 385 19.43 5.94 16.91
C ASP A 385 20.04 5.12 18.07
N GLY A 386 20.31 3.83 17.85
CA GLY A 386 20.90 2.92 18.84
C GLY A 386 19.92 2.38 19.88
N LYS A 387 18.61 2.52 19.68
CA LYS A 387 17.57 1.97 20.58
C LYS A 387 17.11 0.62 20.10
N GLN A 388 16.76 -0.28 21.03
CA GLN A 388 16.18 -1.56 20.64
C GLN A 388 14.87 -1.35 19.91
N ARG A 389 14.67 -2.11 18.82
CA ARG A 389 13.42 -2.07 18.08
C ARG A 389 12.33 -2.79 18.88
N PRO A 390 11.18 -2.15 19.10
CA PRO A 390 10.08 -2.75 19.83
C PRO A 390 9.47 -3.93 19.07
N ILE A 391 9.00 -4.93 19.83
CA ILE A 391 8.29 -6.10 19.34
C ILE A 391 6.87 -6.14 19.92
N HIS A 392 5.96 -6.83 19.23
CA HIS A 392 4.54 -6.92 19.53
C HIS A 392 4.16 -8.35 19.92
N THR A 393 4.92 -8.93 20.86
CA THR A 393 4.83 -10.34 21.25
C THR A 393 3.40 -10.80 21.51
N ARG A 394 2.66 -10.04 22.35
CA ARG A 394 1.26 -10.35 22.69
C ARG A 394 0.35 -10.36 21.46
N LEU A 395 0.40 -9.32 20.63
CA LEU A 395 -0.44 -9.22 19.43
C LEU A 395 -0.07 -10.32 18.42
N GLY A 396 1.22 -10.64 18.31
CA GLY A 396 1.72 -11.73 17.47
C GLY A 396 1.19 -13.09 17.94
N GLU A 397 1.25 -13.39 19.23
CA GLU A 397 0.71 -14.62 19.81
C GLU A 397 -0.81 -14.74 19.61
N GLU A 398 -1.57 -13.66 19.81
CA GLU A 398 -3.02 -13.62 19.62
C GLU A 398 -3.46 -13.88 18.16
N ASN A 399 -2.59 -13.59 17.18
CA ASN A 399 -2.95 -13.62 15.75
C ASN A 399 -2.23 -14.69 14.94
N VAL A 400 -1.16 -15.30 15.44
CA VAL A 400 -0.38 -16.28 14.65
C VAL A 400 -1.15 -17.61 14.49
N ALA A 401 -1.20 -18.08 13.25
CA ALA A 401 -1.80 -19.36 12.88
C ALA A 401 -0.81 -20.51 13.18
N GLN A 402 -0.87 -21.01 14.42
CA GLN A 402 0.05 -22.03 14.94
C GLN A 402 0.01 -23.36 14.16
N GLN A 403 -1.11 -23.66 13.50
CA GLN A 403 -1.29 -24.87 12.70
C GLN A 403 -0.51 -24.88 11.37
N ARG A 404 0.02 -23.73 10.92
CA ARG A 404 0.77 -23.62 9.65
C ARG A 404 2.19 -24.14 9.81
N THR A 405 2.33 -25.46 9.88
CA THR A 405 3.64 -26.12 9.92
C THR A 405 4.20 -26.42 8.53
N ALA A 406 5.48 -26.76 8.48
CA ALA A 406 6.26 -27.07 7.29
C ALA A 406 5.59 -28.11 6.37
N SER A 407 4.98 -29.17 6.94
CA SER A 407 4.23 -30.17 6.17
C SER A 407 2.88 -29.64 5.68
N VAL A 408 2.15 -28.93 6.54
CA VAL A 408 0.81 -28.39 6.27
C VAL A 408 0.82 -27.36 5.15
N ILE A 409 1.82 -26.47 5.11
CA ILE A 409 1.90 -25.39 4.11
C ILE A 409 2.28 -25.88 2.69
N ARG A 410 2.81 -27.11 2.60
CA ARG A 410 3.27 -27.76 1.36
C ARG A 410 2.33 -28.85 0.87
N ASP A 411 1.32 -29.23 1.65
CA ASP A 411 0.38 -30.30 1.30
C ASP A 411 -0.71 -29.77 0.36
N PRO A 412 -0.81 -30.25 -0.90
CA PRO A 412 -1.84 -29.83 -1.83
C PRO A 412 -3.29 -30.13 -1.39
N GLN A 413 -3.49 -31.01 -0.39
CA GLN A 413 -4.81 -31.31 0.17
C GLN A 413 -5.15 -30.41 1.37
N SER A 414 -4.19 -29.62 1.86
CA SER A 414 -4.39 -28.70 2.96
C SER A 414 -5.06 -27.40 2.49
N PRO A 415 -6.03 -26.84 3.23
CA PRO A 415 -6.54 -25.49 2.97
C PRO A 415 -5.45 -24.41 3.16
N GLU A 416 -4.36 -24.76 3.85
CA GLU A 416 -3.19 -23.92 4.07
C GLU A 416 -2.08 -24.20 3.03
N TYR A 417 -2.39 -24.78 1.86
CA TYR A 417 -1.43 -24.95 0.78
C TYR A 417 -0.99 -23.59 0.21
N ILE A 418 0.06 -23.02 0.79
CA ILE A 418 0.54 -21.65 0.54
C ILE A 418 1.97 -21.61 -0.03
N VAL A 419 2.65 -22.76 -0.10
CA VAL A 419 3.90 -22.95 -0.85
C VAL A 419 3.62 -23.93 -2.00
N GLN A 420 3.26 -23.37 -3.17
CA GLN A 420 2.76 -24.17 -4.29
C GLN A 420 3.83 -24.41 -5.36
N LYS A 421 3.68 -25.52 -6.08
CA LYS A 421 4.42 -25.72 -7.34
C LYS A 421 3.76 -24.95 -8.48
N PRO A 422 4.53 -24.32 -9.38
CA PRO A 422 3.99 -23.68 -10.58
C PRO A 422 3.16 -24.65 -11.41
N ARG A 423 2.05 -24.15 -11.97
CA ARG A 423 1.17 -24.88 -12.88
C ARG A 423 0.92 -24.08 -14.15
N VAL A 424 0.98 -24.72 -15.31
CA VAL A 424 0.69 -24.05 -16.59
C VAL A 424 -0.80 -23.70 -16.62
N ALA A 425 -1.10 -22.42 -16.84
CA ALA A 425 -2.45 -21.91 -17.01
C ALA A 425 -2.80 -21.76 -18.50
N ALA A 426 -1.85 -21.25 -19.28
CA ALA A 426 -1.96 -21.08 -20.73
C ALA A 426 -0.58 -21.13 -21.38
N SER A 427 -0.55 -21.38 -22.69
CA SER A 427 0.68 -21.37 -23.48
C SER A 427 0.37 -21.17 -24.95
N GLY A 428 1.35 -20.65 -25.69
CA GLY A 428 1.31 -20.54 -27.14
C GLY A 428 2.72 -20.66 -27.74
N GLU A 429 2.87 -20.24 -28.99
CA GLU A 429 4.18 -20.26 -29.64
C GLU A 429 5.15 -19.28 -28.95
N GLY A 430 6.21 -19.82 -28.33
CA GLY A 430 7.26 -19.02 -27.69
C GLY A 430 6.87 -18.34 -26.37
N TRP A 431 5.71 -18.69 -25.78
CA TRP A 431 5.30 -18.15 -24.48
C TRP A 431 4.48 -19.14 -23.63
N GLN A 432 4.55 -18.99 -22.31
CA GLN A 432 3.70 -19.67 -21.35
C GLN A 432 3.30 -18.76 -20.20
N GLU A 433 2.13 -19.01 -19.63
CA GLU A 433 1.65 -18.41 -18.39
C GLU A 433 1.55 -19.48 -17.31
N LEU A 434 2.22 -19.24 -16.18
CA LEU A 434 2.24 -20.12 -15.02
C LEU A 434 1.46 -19.47 -13.88
N ILE A 435 0.56 -20.19 -13.24
CA ILE A 435 0.08 -19.82 -11.92
C ILE A 435 1.13 -20.28 -10.90
N LEU A 436 1.65 -19.31 -10.15
CA LEU A 436 2.61 -19.53 -9.07
C LEU A 436 1.93 -19.68 -7.71
N GLY A 437 0.78 -19.02 -7.51
CA GLY A 437 0.01 -19.13 -6.27
C GLY A 437 -1.41 -18.63 -6.41
N GLU A 438 -2.37 -19.47 -6.01
CA GLU A 438 -3.75 -19.07 -5.69
C GLU A 438 -4.18 -19.86 -4.46
N ASN A 439 -4.82 -19.19 -3.51
CA ASN A 439 -5.37 -19.81 -2.30
C ASN A 439 -6.71 -19.14 -2.01
N ASP A 440 -7.69 -19.88 -1.47
CA ASP A 440 -9.03 -19.34 -1.23
C ASP A 440 -9.06 -18.20 -0.19
N GLN A 441 -8.02 -18.10 0.63
CA GLN A 441 -7.82 -17.01 1.57
C GLN A 441 -7.35 -15.72 0.88
N LEU A 442 -6.88 -15.75 -0.36
CA LEU A 442 -6.43 -14.58 -1.09
C LEU A 442 -7.39 -14.26 -2.23
N TYR A 443 -7.58 -12.98 -2.53
CA TYR A 443 -8.47 -12.53 -3.61
C TYR A 443 -7.72 -12.24 -4.92
N PHE A 444 -6.41 -12.49 -4.96
CA PHE A 444 -5.58 -12.30 -6.14
C PHE A 444 -4.88 -13.60 -6.54
N SER A 445 -4.56 -13.68 -7.83
CA SER A 445 -3.81 -14.75 -8.47
C SER A 445 -2.41 -14.24 -8.80
N LEU A 446 -1.40 -15.03 -8.45
CA LEU A 446 0.02 -14.73 -8.64
C LEU A 446 0.53 -15.57 -9.80
N ARG A 447 0.95 -14.92 -10.87
CA ARG A 447 1.30 -15.59 -12.13
C ARG A 447 2.64 -15.12 -12.68
N ARG A 448 3.21 -15.89 -13.59
CA ARG A 448 4.42 -15.54 -14.33
C ARG A 448 4.24 -15.82 -15.80
N LEU A 449 4.64 -14.86 -16.62
CA LEU A 449 4.65 -14.94 -18.07
C LEU A 449 6.10 -15.16 -18.49
N ASP A 450 6.38 -16.28 -19.12
CA ASP A 450 7.71 -16.61 -19.65
C ASP A 450 7.61 -16.55 -21.18
N PHE A 451 8.41 -15.73 -21.85
CA PHE A 451 8.34 -15.58 -23.31
C PHE A 451 9.64 -15.09 -23.95
N GLU A 452 9.84 -15.44 -25.22
CA GLU A 452 11.02 -15.03 -25.99
C GLU A 452 10.80 -13.72 -26.75
N THR A 453 9.65 -13.55 -27.39
CA THR A 453 9.38 -12.41 -28.29
C THR A 453 8.20 -11.58 -27.83
N GLN A 454 7.06 -12.22 -27.57
CA GLN A 454 5.86 -11.53 -27.10
C GLN A 454 4.94 -12.46 -26.30
N CYS A 455 4.14 -11.88 -25.42
CA CYS A 455 3.09 -12.57 -24.69
C CYS A 455 1.76 -11.81 -24.86
N PRO A 456 0.80 -12.33 -25.65
CA PRO A 456 -0.55 -11.78 -25.73
C PRO A 456 -1.30 -11.99 -24.42
N GLN A 457 -2.10 -11.00 -24.03
CA GLN A 457 -2.85 -10.97 -22.78
C GLN A 457 -4.17 -10.22 -22.98
N ASP A 458 -5.14 -10.46 -22.11
CA ASP A 458 -6.44 -9.78 -22.16
C ASP A 458 -6.97 -9.52 -20.75
N THR A 459 -7.36 -8.28 -20.48
CA THR A 459 -8.03 -7.86 -19.23
C THR A 459 -9.52 -8.19 -19.23
N HIS A 460 -10.06 -8.54 -20.40
CA HIS A 460 -11.45 -8.84 -20.70
C HIS A 460 -12.44 -7.71 -20.36
N GLY A 461 -11.96 -6.49 -20.07
CA GLY A 461 -12.82 -5.43 -19.54
C GLY A 461 -13.21 -5.62 -18.07
N GLU A 462 -12.76 -6.70 -17.43
CA GLU A 462 -13.29 -7.16 -16.14
C GLU A 462 -12.33 -6.89 -14.99
N ARG A 463 -11.02 -6.94 -15.22
CA ARG A 463 -9.99 -6.87 -14.18
C ARG A 463 -8.75 -6.16 -14.68
N PHE A 464 -8.14 -5.38 -13.81
CA PHE A 464 -6.81 -4.83 -14.06
C PHE A 464 -5.75 -5.92 -13.90
N HIS A 465 -4.60 -5.72 -14.55
CA HIS A 465 -3.40 -6.48 -14.29
C HIS A 465 -2.31 -5.57 -13.72
N VAL A 466 -1.44 -6.11 -12.89
CA VAL A 466 -0.19 -5.46 -12.50
C VAL A 466 0.95 -6.36 -12.90
N LEU A 467 1.89 -5.79 -13.64
CA LEU A 467 3.02 -6.46 -14.27
C LEU A 467 4.31 -5.98 -13.60
N ALA A 468 5.18 -6.91 -13.21
CA ALA A 468 6.54 -6.59 -12.77
C ALA A 468 7.54 -7.35 -13.66
N LEU A 469 8.49 -6.64 -14.28
CA LEU A 469 9.54 -7.27 -15.08
C LEU A 469 10.60 -7.85 -14.12
N VAL A 470 10.54 -9.15 -13.88
CA VAL A 470 11.34 -9.84 -12.83
C VAL A 470 12.54 -10.60 -13.37
N ASP A 471 12.60 -10.81 -14.69
CA ASP A 471 13.78 -11.26 -15.44
C ASP A 471 13.72 -10.68 -16.86
N GLY A 472 14.86 -10.24 -17.40
CA GLY A 472 14.94 -9.50 -18.66
C GLY A 472 15.16 -7.99 -18.49
N ASP A 473 15.63 -7.35 -19.55
CA ASP A 473 16.10 -5.97 -19.51
C ASP A 473 15.00 -4.93 -19.75
N HIS A 474 14.21 -5.12 -20.81
CA HIS A 474 13.30 -4.09 -21.32
C HIS A 474 12.14 -4.70 -22.12
N VAL A 475 10.91 -4.35 -21.77
CA VAL A 475 9.70 -4.79 -22.47
C VAL A 475 8.73 -3.63 -22.71
N ARG A 476 7.87 -3.76 -23.72
CA ARG A 476 6.78 -2.82 -24.02
C ARG A 476 5.44 -3.48 -23.77
N VAL A 477 4.62 -2.87 -22.93
CA VAL A 477 3.21 -3.22 -22.74
C VAL A 477 2.38 -2.34 -23.66
N ARG A 478 1.59 -2.92 -24.57
CA ARG A 478 0.91 -2.16 -25.63
C ARG A 478 -0.47 -2.70 -25.96
N SER A 479 -1.47 -1.82 -26.11
CA SER A 479 -2.81 -2.22 -26.57
C SER A 479 -2.76 -2.76 -28.00
N VAL A 480 -3.56 -3.80 -28.27
CA VAL A 480 -3.75 -4.33 -29.62
C VAL A 480 -4.58 -3.35 -30.46
N ALA A 481 -5.70 -2.87 -29.91
CA ALA A 481 -6.62 -1.97 -30.61
C ALA A 481 -6.06 -0.55 -30.79
N HIS A 482 -5.24 -0.09 -29.83
CA HIS A 482 -4.69 1.26 -29.78
C HIS A 482 -3.17 1.24 -29.52
N PRO A 483 -2.33 0.89 -30.50
CA PRO A 483 -0.89 0.71 -30.31
C PRO A 483 -0.14 1.91 -29.73
N GLU A 484 -0.68 3.13 -29.88
CA GLU A 484 -0.13 4.34 -29.25
C GLU A 484 -0.23 4.30 -27.71
N ARG A 485 -1.17 3.52 -27.17
CA ARG A 485 -1.35 3.29 -25.73
C ARG A 485 -0.39 2.20 -25.29
N SER A 486 0.81 2.63 -24.94
CA SER A 486 1.89 1.76 -24.53
C SER A 486 2.71 2.35 -23.39
N PHE A 487 3.43 1.47 -22.70
CA PHE A 487 4.40 1.82 -21.68
C PHE A 487 5.61 0.89 -21.82
N ASP A 488 6.80 1.49 -21.83
CA ASP A 488 8.06 0.76 -21.81
C ASP A 488 8.52 0.63 -20.37
N MET A 489 8.81 -0.59 -19.94
CA MET A 489 9.22 -0.88 -18.57
C MET A 489 10.57 -1.59 -18.55
N ASP A 490 11.42 -1.16 -17.63
CA ASP A 490 12.75 -1.72 -17.40
C ASP A 490 12.72 -2.79 -16.30
N TYR A 491 13.84 -3.51 -16.15
CA TYR A 491 14.01 -4.51 -15.10
C TYR A 491 13.62 -3.97 -13.71
N LEU A 492 12.75 -4.70 -13.01
CA LEU A 492 12.13 -4.36 -11.72
C LEU A 492 11.24 -3.10 -11.72
N ASP A 493 10.69 -2.73 -12.87
CA ASP A 493 9.56 -1.80 -12.91
C ASP A 493 8.24 -2.53 -12.67
N ILE A 494 7.26 -1.78 -12.14
CA ILE A 494 5.89 -2.24 -11.90
C ILE A 494 4.93 -1.36 -12.70
N VAL A 495 4.11 -1.98 -13.56
CA VAL A 495 3.15 -1.31 -14.44
C VAL A 495 1.74 -1.87 -14.21
N CYS A 496 0.77 -1.00 -14.03
CA CYS A 496 -0.65 -1.36 -14.00
C CYS A 496 -1.24 -1.25 -15.41
N VAL A 497 -1.91 -2.31 -15.86
CA VAL A 497 -2.74 -2.34 -17.07
C VAL A 497 -4.21 -2.20 -16.64
N PRO A 498 -4.88 -1.10 -17.02
CA PRO A 498 -6.28 -0.84 -16.67
C PRO A 498 -7.25 -1.92 -17.16
N ALA A 499 -8.32 -2.16 -16.41
CA ALA A 499 -9.34 -3.14 -16.76
C ALA A 499 -10.00 -2.86 -18.13
N ASP A 500 -10.18 -1.60 -18.51
CA ASP A 500 -10.81 -1.24 -19.80
C ASP A 500 -9.92 -1.48 -21.03
N MET A 501 -8.63 -1.80 -20.84
CA MET A 501 -7.67 -1.82 -21.94
C MET A 501 -7.92 -2.97 -22.93
N GLY A 502 -8.63 -4.03 -22.50
CA GLY A 502 -8.92 -5.22 -23.29
C GLY A 502 -7.66 -6.00 -23.65
N GLU A 503 -7.58 -6.40 -24.92
CA GLU A 503 -6.43 -7.12 -25.48
C GLU A 503 -5.19 -6.23 -25.56
N TYR A 504 -4.08 -6.76 -25.03
CA TYR A 504 -2.77 -6.12 -25.06
C TYR A 504 -1.67 -7.17 -25.28
N VAL A 505 -0.49 -6.71 -25.63
CA VAL A 505 0.69 -7.54 -25.82
C VAL A 505 1.84 -7.00 -25.00
N ILE A 506 2.64 -7.90 -24.43
CA ILE A 506 3.93 -7.57 -23.84
C ILE A 506 5.00 -7.99 -24.84
N GLU A 507 5.72 -7.03 -25.40
CA GLU A 507 6.74 -7.23 -26.43
C GLU A 507 8.12 -7.21 -25.76
N ASN A 508 8.91 -8.26 -25.95
CA ASN A 508 10.31 -8.28 -25.54
C ASN A 508 11.12 -7.41 -26.51
N LEU A 509 11.70 -6.33 -25.99
CA LEU A 509 12.57 -5.45 -26.76
C LEU A 509 14.06 -5.78 -26.55
N GLY A 510 14.35 -6.74 -25.66
CA GLY A 510 15.66 -7.30 -25.42
C GLY A 510 16.00 -8.46 -26.36
N LYS A 511 17.03 -9.22 -25.98
CA LYS A 511 17.54 -10.36 -26.77
C LYS A 511 17.36 -11.72 -26.08
N GLU A 512 17.32 -11.71 -24.75
CA GLU A 512 17.16 -12.91 -23.94
C GLU A 512 15.68 -13.12 -23.60
N PRO A 513 15.25 -14.37 -23.32
CA PRO A 513 13.92 -14.63 -22.79
C PRO A 513 13.64 -13.82 -21.53
N VAL A 514 12.40 -13.40 -21.35
CA VAL A 514 11.99 -12.55 -20.23
C VAL A 514 10.96 -13.24 -19.36
N MET A 515 10.92 -12.85 -18.09
CA MET A 515 9.88 -13.25 -17.16
C MET A 515 9.19 -12.03 -16.57
N VAL A 516 7.87 -11.98 -16.71
CA VAL A 516 7.03 -10.93 -16.13
C VAL A 516 6.13 -11.56 -15.07
N HIS A 517 6.22 -11.09 -13.83
CA HIS A 517 5.23 -11.43 -12.82
C HIS A 517 3.94 -10.68 -13.12
N LYS A 518 2.82 -11.40 -13.17
CA LYS A 518 1.48 -10.83 -13.38
C LYS A 518 0.63 -11.12 -12.15
N THR A 519 0.11 -10.06 -11.55
CA THR A 519 -0.91 -10.14 -10.51
C THR A 519 -2.25 -9.65 -11.04
N MET A 520 -3.31 -10.40 -10.75
CA MET A 520 -4.68 -10.06 -11.11
C MET A 520 -5.65 -10.52 -10.02
N LEU A 521 -6.86 -9.97 -9.97
CA LEU A 521 -7.92 -10.54 -9.12
C LEU A 521 -8.28 -11.94 -9.62
N ARG A 522 -8.43 -12.90 -8.70
CA ARG A 522 -8.78 -14.29 -9.05
C ARG A 522 -10.27 -14.44 -9.35
N ASP A 523 -10.65 -15.53 -10.01
CA ASP A 523 -12.07 -15.86 -10.14
C ASP A 523 -12.68 -16.09 -8.76
N GLY A 524 -13.87 -15.53 -8.51
CA GLY A 524 -14.53 -15.60 -7.20
C GLY A 524 -13.92 -14.69 -6.11
N TYR A 525 -13.10 -13.70 -6.49
CA TYR A 525 -12.53 -12.74 -5.52
C TYR A 525 -13.60 -12.02 -4.67
N GLN A 526 -14.84 -11.91 -5.19
CA GLN A 526 -15.98 -11.31 -4.51
C GLN A 526 -16.38 -12.08 -3.23
N ASP A 527 -16.09 -13.38 -3.16
CA ASP A 527 -16.45 -14.24 -2.04
C ASP A 527 -15.40 -14.23 -0.92
N VAL A 528 -14.21 -13.68 -1.19
CA VAL A 528 -13.14 -13.61 -0.19
C VAL A 528 -13.49 -12.58 0.88
N VAL A 529 -13.37 -12.99 2.14
CA VAL A 529 -13.62 -12.12 3.29
C VAL A 529 -12.45 -11.14 3.44
N LEU A 530 -12.77 -9.84 3.35
CA LEU A 530 -11.84 -8.73 3.57
C LEU A 530 -11.68 -8.42 5.05
#